data_AF-B4EVX3-F1
#
_entry.id   AF-B4EVX3-F1
#
_cell.length_a   1.000
_cell.length_b   1.000
_cell.length_c   1.000
_cell.angle_alpha   90.00
_cell.angle_beta   90.00
_cell.angle_gamma   90.00
#
_symmetry.space_group_name_H-M   'P 1'
#
loop_
_entity.id
_entity.type
_entity.pdbx_description
1 polymer ?
#
loop_
_entity_poly.entity_id
_entity_poly.type
_entity_poly.pdbx_seq_one_letter_code
_entity_poly.pdbx_strand_id
1 'polypeptide(L)'
;MLYDPAGSYTGCKNNQCEDGSYTLRGSGDFFQYPDFNWDDYLSYQLWDGDDIVIIEFVIPREQAEHITKLIYELGGANALFCATRITHVLKLSGGVFSNLDTPIYIRSPWELKKQLLDIYFPERGGIISGAY
;
A
#
# COMPACT_ATOMS: atom_id res chain seq x y z
N MET A 1 -1.73 8.60 -6.24
CA MET A 1 -1.06 7.34 -6.58
C MET A 1 -1.73 6.22 -5.80
N LEU A 2 -1.91 5.06 -6.42
CA LEU A 2 -2.28 3.80 -5.78
C LEU A 2 -1.09 2.85 -5.88
N TYR A 3 -0.63 2.26 -4.79
CA TYR A 3 0.47 1.30 -4.80
C TYR A 3 -0.05 -0.08 -4.39
N ASP A 4 0.00 -1.03 -5.31
CA ASP A 4 -0.53 -2.39 -5.13
C ASP A 4 0.57 -3.41 -5.48
N PRO A 5 1.67 -3.47 -4.68
CA PRO A 5 2.80 -4.33 -4.99
C PRO A 5 2.40 -5.79 -4.89
N ALA A 6 2.80 -6.62 -5.86
CA ALA A 6 2.31 -7.98 -6.07
C ALA A 6 0.79 -8.14 -6.30
N GLY A 7 0.05 -7.04 -6.45
CA GLY A 7 -1.39 -7.07 -6.73
C GLY A 7 -1.72 -7.48 -8.16
N SER A 8 -2.95 -7.94 -8.33
CA SER A 8 -3.53 -8.33 -9.62
C SER A 8 -4.52 -7.31 -10.17
N TYR A 9 -4.69 -6.17 -9.50
CA TYR A 9 -5.48 -5.08 -10.04
C TYR A 9 -4.83 -4.53 -11.30
N THR A 10 -5.64 -4.33 -12.35
CA THR A 10 -5.17 -3.92 -13.67
C THR A 10 -5.59 -2.50 -14.05
N GLY A 11 -6.41 -1.82 -13.23
CA GLY A 11 -7.01 -0.52 -13.59
C GLY A 11 -8.26 -0.62 -14.49
N CYS A 12 -8.64 -1.83 -14.91
CA CYS A 12 -9.63 -2.04 -15.98
C CYS A 12 -11.01 -2.57 -15.55
N LYS A 13 -11.28 -2.79 -14.25
CA LYS A 13 -12.51 -3.50 -13.83
C LYS A 13 -13.80 -2.88 -14.40
N ASN A 14 -13.85 -1.54 -14.53
CA ASN A 14 -14.96 -0.82 -15.13
C ASN A 14 -14.59 0.03 -16.37
N ASN A 15 -13.28 0.19 -16.67
CA ASN A 15 -12.82 1.06 -17.76
C ASN A 15 -12.73 0.36 -19.13
N GLN A 16 -13.15 -0.90 -19.25
CA GLN A 16 -13.04 -1.72 -20.46
C GLN A 16 -11.62 -1.66 -21.05
N CYS A 17 -10.72 -2.55 -20.60
CA CYS A 17 -9.43 -2.73 -21.29
C CYS A 17 -9.71 -2.92 -22.80
N GLU A 18 -9.30 -1.97 -23.64
CA GLU A 18 -9.53 -2.04 -25.09
C GLU A 18 -9.04 -3.41 -25.62
N ASP A 19 -9.92 -4.11 -26.32
CA ASP A 19 -9.62 -5.16 -27.29
C ASP A 19 -8.82 -6.38 -26.81
N GLY A 20 -9.04 -6.82 -25.57
CA GLY A 20 -8.33 -8.00 -25.05
C GLY A 20 -6.83 -7.76 -24.88
N SER A 21 -6.42 -6.50 -24.86
CA SER A 21 -5.09 -6.13 -24.39
C SER A 21 -5.02 -6.41 -22.90
N TYR A 22 -4.12 -7.32 -22.52
CA TYR A 22 -3.63 -7.36 -21.16
C TYR A 22 -2.95 -6.01 -20.94
N THR A 23 -3.49 -5.15 -20.08
CA THR A 23 -2.67 -4.09 -19.51
C THR A 23 -1.42 -4.77 -18.97
N LEU A 24 -0.24 -4.38 -19.45
CA LEU A 24 1.07 -4.94 -19.08
C LEU A 24 1.33 -4.94 -17.56
N ARG A 25 0.47 -4.26 -16.79
CA ARG A 25 0.51 -4.16 -15.33
C ARG A 25 -0.21 -5.35 -14.70
N GLY A 26 0.50 -6.48 -14.66
CA GLY A 26 0.25 -7.62 -13.78
C GLY A 26 1.50 -7.97 -12.96
N SER A 27 1.30 -8.38 -11.70
CA SER A 27 2.29 -8.60 -10.61
C SER A 27 2.85 -7.35 -9.91
N GLY A 28 2.04 -6.29 -9.90
CA GLY A 28 1.99 -5.28 -8.86
C GLY A 28 3.10 -4.26 -8.82
N ASP A 29 2.73 -3.03 -9.12
CA ASP A 29 3.57 -1.83 -9.09
C ASP A 29 2.69 -0.70 -8.52
N PHE A 30 2.66 0.48 -9.13
CA PHE A 30 1.76 1.57 -8.77
C PHE A 30 0.97 2.09 -9.99
N PHE A 31 -0.12 2.78 -9.69
CA PHE A 31 -0.96 3.51 -10.64
C PHE A 31 -0.92 4.99 -10.32
N GLN A 32 -0.72 5.80 -11.35
CA GLN A 32 -0.86 7.25 -11.24
C GLN A 32 -2.30 7.66 -11.49
N TYR A 33 -2.73 8.80 -10.96
CA TYR A 33 -3.98 9.39 -11.43
C TYR A 33 -3.72 9.98 -12.84
N PRO A 34 -4.60 9.78 -13.83
CA PRO A 34 -5.93 9.19 -13.75
C PRO A 34 -6.03 7.68 -14.09
N ASP A 35 -4.91 6.94 -14.16
CA ASP A 35 -4.86 5.50 -14.49
C ASP A 35 -5.62 4.58 -13.50
N PHE A 36 -6.11 5.11 -12.38
CA PHE A 36 -6.94 4.36 -11.43
C PHE A 36 -8.07 5.22 -10.87
N ASN A 37 -9.15 4.54 -10.46
CA ASN A 37 -10.26 5.09 -9.70
C ASN A 37 -10.38 4.32 -8.37
N TRP A 38 -10.61 5.05 -7.27
CA TRP A 38 -10.74 4.45 -5.93
C TRP A 38 -11.96 3.54 -5.77
N ASP A 39 -13.11 3.93 -6.34
CA ASP A 39 -14.34 3.12 -6.31
C ASP A 39 -14.16 1.84 -7.12
N ASP A 40 -13.46 1.91 -8.25
CA ASP A 40 -13.13 0.73 -9.06
C ASP A 40 -12.17 -0.21 -8.32
N TYR A 41 -11.14 0.34 -7.68
CA TYR A 41 -10.18 -0.45 -6.91
C TYR A 41 -10.85 -1.10 -5.69
N LEU A 42 -11.68 -0.36 -4.96
CA LEU A 42 -12.44 -0.89 -3.83
C LEU A 42 -13.40 -1.99 -4.30
N SER A 43 -14.13 -1.74 -5.39
CA SER A 43 -15.02 -2.74 -6.00
C SER A 43 -14.24 -3.98 -6.45
N TYR A 44 -13.01 -3.84 -6.95
CA TYR A 44 -12.13 -4.95 -7.29
C TYR A 44 -11.81 -5.81 -6.07
N GLN A 45 -11.36 -5.20 -4.98
CA GLN A 45 -11.00 -5.91 -3.75
C GLN A 45 -12.22 -6.59 -3.10
N LEU A 46 -13.40 -5.93 -3.09
CA LEU A 46 -14.63 -6.51 -2.55
C LEU A 46 -15.13 -7.74 -3.31
N TRP A 47 -14.70 -7.93 -4.57
CA TRP A 47 -15.03 -9.13 -5.32
C TRP A 47 -14.12 -10.31 -4.95
N ASP A 48 -12.90 -10.04 -4.47
CA ASP A 48 -11.96 -11.06 -3.98
C ASP A 48 -12.29 -11.47 -2.53
N GLY A 49 -12.84 -10.56 -1.72
CA GLY A 49 -13.38 -10.87 -0.39
C GLY A 49 -13.97 -9.68 0.35
N ASP A 50 -14.80 -9.96 1.36
CA ASP A 50 -15.60 -8.94 2.07
C ASP A 50 -14.85 -8.21 3.20
N ASP A 51 -13.69 -8.71 3.64
CA ASP A 51 -12.95 -8.20 4.80
C ASP A 51 -11.92 -7.11 4.43
N ILE A 52 -12.41 -5.92 4.06
CA ILE A 52 -11.54 -4.76 3.78
C ILE A 52 -11.41 -3.85 5.01
N VAL A 53 -10.18 -3.49 5.35
CA VAL A 53 -9.87 -2.48 6.38
C VAL A 53 -9.06 -1.35 5.78
N ILE A 54 -9.54 -0.13 5.93
CA ILE A 54 -8.85 1.10 5.53
C ILE A 54 -8.22 1.71 6.78
N ILE A 55 -6.90 1.94 6.76
CA ILE A 55 -6.16 2.61 7.82
C ILE A 55 -5.52 3.85 7.20
N GLU A 56 -5.90 5.02 7.67
CA GLU A 56 -5.43 6.31 7.14
C GLU A 56 -4.37 6.90 8.07
N PHE A 57 -3.30 7.49 7.53
CA PHE A 57 -2.31 8.22 8.32
C PHE A 57 -2.11 9.63 7.77
N VAL A 58 -2.11 10.62 8.66
CA VAL A 58 -1.65 11.97 8.32
C VAL A 58 -0.15 12.01 8.53
N ILE A 59 0.60 12.27 7.46
CA ILE A 59 2.07 12.34 7.47
C ILE A 59 2.57 13.66 6.90
N PRO A 60 3.78 14.12 7.29
CA PRO A 60 4.40 15.29 6.68
C PRO A 60 4.58 15.10 5.17
N ARG A 61 4.49 16.20 4.41
CA ARG A 61 4.64 16.19 2.96
C ARG A 61 5.96 15.56 2.50
N GLU A 62 7.06 15.89 3.16
CA GLU A 62 8.39 15.34 2.85
C GLU A 62 8.40 13.80 2.99
N GLN A 63 7.72 13.26 4.01
CA GLN A 63 7.58 11.81 4.17
C GLN A 63 6.75 11.20 3.04
N ALA A 64 5.65 11.84 2.63
CA ALA A 64 4.83 11.38 1.50
C ALA A 64 5.60 11.39 0.16
N GLU A 65 6.41 12.42 -0.07
CA GLU A 65 7.30 12.52 -1.24
C GLU A 65 8.38 11.43 -1.20
N HIS A 66 8.94 11.14 -0.02
CA HIS A 66 9.90 10.06 0.15
C HIS A 66 9.28 8.67 -0.10
N ILE A 67 8.07 8.41 0.41
CA ILE A 67 7.31 7.17 0.11
C ILE A 67 7.14 7.03 -1.40
N THR A 68 6.73 8.10 -2.07
CA THR A 68 6.53 8.13 -3.53
C THR A 68 7.82 7.77 -4.26
N LYS A 69 8.95 8.38 -3.87
CA LYS A 69 10.28 8.08 -4.44
C LYS A 69 10.66 6.60 -4.23
N LEU A 70 10.48 6.08 -3.02
CA LEU A 70 10.77 4.67 -2.70
C LEU A 70 9.92 3.70 -3.53
N ILE A 71 8.65 4.03 -3.78
CA ILE A 71 7.77 3.25 -4.65
C ILE A 71 8.33 3.20 -6.07
N TYR A 72 8.78 4.33 -6.62
CA TYR A 72 9.42 4.36 -7.94
C TYR A 72 10.74 3.57 -8.00
N GLU A 73 11.56 3.64 -6.95
CA GLU A 73 12.87 2.98 -6.92
C GLU A 73 12.76 1.46 -6.70
N LEU A 74 11.83 1.04 -5.84
CA LEU A 74 11.65 -0.37 -5.47
C LEU A 74 10.69 -1.12 -6.40
N GLY A 75 9.79 -0.38 -7.04
CA GLY A 75 8.75 -0.88 -7.92
C GLY A 75 7.90 -1.96 -7.24
N GLY A 76 7.66 -3.02 -8.01
CA GLY A 76 6.78 -4.09 -7.62
C GLY A 76 7.27 -5.13 -6.63
N ALA A 77 6.50 -6.21 -6.52
CA ALA A 77 6.84 -7.36 -5.70
C ALA A 77 6.33 -8.67 -6.34
N ASN A 78 7.03 -9.76 -6.03
CA ASN A 78 6.57 -11.10 -6.42
C ASN A 78 5.27 -11.47 -5.68
N ALA A 79 4.50 -12.39 -6.26
CA ALA A 79 3.31 -12.95 -5.61
C ALA A 79 3.59 -13.34 -4.14
N LEU A 80 2.65 -13.03 -3.25
CA LEU A 80 2.73 -13.19 -1.77
C LEU A 80 3.62 -12.17 -1.03
N PHE A 81 4.38 -11.32 -1.71
CA PHE A 81 5.27 -10.33 -1.06
C PHE A 81 4.65 -8.93 -0.91
N CYS A 82 3.35 -8.75 -1.15
CA CYS A 82 2.66 -7.45 -1.07
C CYS A 82 2.91 -6.75 0.28
N ALA A 83 2.55 -7.41 1.38
CA ALA A 83 2.72 -6.85 2.73
C ALA A 83 4.20 -6.66 3.11
N THR A 84 5.10 -7.54 2.66
CA THR A 84 6.54 -7.39 2.86
C THR A 84 7.05 -6.10 2.20
N ARG A 85 6.62 -5.87 0.95
CA ARG A 85 7.04 -4.71 0.18
C ARG A 85 6.49 -3.41 0.76
N ILE A 86 5.20 -3.39 1.14
CA ILE A 86 4.58 -2.23 1.81
C ILE A 86 5.33 -1.93 3.11
N THR A 87 5.60 -2.95 3.95
CA THR A 87 6.36 -2.78 5.20
C THR A 87 7.72 -2.14 4.95
N HIS A 88 8.43 -2.60 3.92
CA HIS A 88 9.76 -2.09 3.59
C HIS A 88 9.73 -0.63 3.14
N VAL A 89 8.80 -0.26 2.25
CA VAL A 89 8.61 1.14 1.80
C VAL A 89 8.28 2.05 2.98
N LEU A 90 7.28 1.67 3.80
CA LEU A 90 6.86 2.47 4.93
C LEU A 90 7.99 2.65 5.95
N LYS A 91 8.70 1.57 6.29
CA LYS A 91 9.82 1.64 7.23
C LYS A 91 10.95 2.55 6.73
N LEU A 92 11.35 2.39 5.46
CA LEU A 92 12.40 3.24 4.86
C LEU A 92 12.00 4.71 4.77
N SER A 93 10.70 5.00 4.67
CA SER A 93 10.21 6.39 4.66
C SER A 93 10.48 7.13 5.97
N GLY A 94 10.71 6.41 7.07
CA GLY A 94 10.93 6.98 8.39
C GLY A 94 9.63 7.46 9.05
N GLY A 95 9.73 8.55 9.83
CA GLY A 95 8.58 9.17 10.51
C GLY A 95 7.82 8.19 11.41
N VAL A 96 6.49 8.26 11.36
CA VAL A 96 5.58 7.42 12.15
C VAL A 96 5.75 5.91 11.90
N PHE A 97 6.38 5.52 10.80
CA PHE A 97 6.58 4.12 10.40
C PHE A 97 7.98 3.58 10.72
N SER A 98 8.87 4.39 11.31
CA SER A 98 10.27 4.01 11.58
C SER A 98 10.41 2.73 12.42
N ASN A 99 9.43 2.48 13.29
CA ASN A 99 9.43 1.36 14.24
C ASN A 99 8.71 0.11 13.72
N LEU A 100 8.26 0.07 12.47
CA LEU A 100 7.71 -1.16 11.89
C LEU A 100 8.77 -2.27 11.95
N ASP A 101 8.38 -3.50 12.31
CA ASP A 101 9.33 -4.60 12.36
C ASP A 101 9.75 -5.00 10.96
N THR A 102 11.06 -5.24 10.79
CA THR A 102 11.56 -5.82 9.54
C THR A 102 11.19 -7.31 9.53
N PRO A 103 10.39 -7.78 8.56
CA PRO A 103 10.07 -9.19 8.47
C PRO A 103 11.34 -9.99 8.12
N ILE A 104 11.59 -11.10 8.83
CA ILE A 104 12.71 -12.01 8.55
C ILE A 104 12.44 -12.82 7.26
N TYR A 105 11.15 -13.00 6.92
CA TYR A 105 10.68 -13.71 5.73
C TYR A 105 9.54 -12.92 5.07
N ILE A 106 8.53 -13.61 4.55
CA ILE A 106 7.30 -12.99 4.04
C ILE A 106 6.49 -12.45 5.21
N ARG A 107 6.14 -11.17 5.18
CA ARG A 107 5.16 -10.56 6.07
C ARG A 107 3.76 -10.95 5.62
N SER A 108 2.93 -11.42 6.54
CA SER A 108 1.51 -11.63 6.24
C SER A 108 0.72 -10.30 6.30
N PRO A 109 -0.38 -10.16 5.54
CA PRO A 109 -1.25 -8.98 5.63
C PRO A 109 -1.79 -8.71 7.05
N TRP A 110 -2.11 -9.77 7.82
CA TRP A 110 -2.61 -9.65 9.19
C TRP A 110 -1.57 -9.09 10.17
N GLU A 111 -0.30 -9.49 10.05
CA GLU A 111 0.78 -8.92 10.86
C GLU A 111 1.00 -7.44 10.55
N LEU A 112 1.01 -7.07 9.27
CA LEU A 112 1.14 -5.67 8.87
C LEU A 112 -0.05 -4.85 9.39
N LYS A 113 -1.28 -5.35 9.22
CA LYS A 113 -2.49 -4.72 9.77
C LYS A 113 -2.34 -4.48 11.28
N LYS A 114 -1.89 -5.47 12.04
CA LYS A 114 -1.68 -5.33 13.48
C LYS A 114 -0.71 -4.19 13.80
N GLN A 115 0.47 -4.15 13.16
CA GLN A 115 1.46 -3.10 13.44
C GLN A 115 0.98 -1.70 13.05
N LEU A 116 0.25 -1.56 11.94
CA LEU A 116 -0.34 -0.29 11.56
C LEU A 116 -1.40 0.17 12.57
N LEU A 117 -2.25 -0.75 13.05
CA LEU A 117 -3.22 -0.43 14.10
C LEU A 117 -2.54 -0.06 15.43
N ASP A 118 -1.43 -0.71 15.79
CA ASP A 118 -0.65 -0.37 16.99
C ASP A 118 -0.02 1.03 16.90
N ILE A 119 0.37 1.47 15.69
CA ILE A 119 0.83 2.86 15.45
C ILE A 119 -0.36 3.84 15.52
N TYR A 120 -1.51 3.47 14.95
CA TYR A 120 -2.69 4.33 14.89
C TYR A 120 -3.39 4.51 16.25
N PHE A 121 -3.42 3.45 17.06
CA PHE A 121 -3.98 3.41 18.41
C PHE A 121 -2.93 2.94 19.44
N PRO A 122 -1.94 3.77 19.78
CA PRO A 122 -0.88 3.35 20.69
C PRO A 122 -1.46 3.06 22.09
N GLU A 123 -1.23 1.86 22.62
CA GLU A 123 -1.74 1.38 23.93
C GLU A 123 -1.36 2.29 25.12
N ARG A 124 -0.40 3.22 24.94
CA ARG A 124 0.03 4.18 25.96
C ARG A 124 0.07 5.60 25.42
N GLY A 125 -1.09 6.23 25.19
CA GLY A 125 -1.26 7.68 25.09
C GLY A 125 -0.15 8.44 24.33
N GLY A 126 0.38 7.82 23.26
CA GLY A 126 1.58 8.26 22.59
C GLY A 126 1.26 9.54 21.83
N ILE A 127 1.98 10.61 22.13
CA ILE A 127 1.93 11.84 21.35
C ILE A 127 2.20 11.44 19.89
N ILE A 128 1.24 11.72 19.01
CA ILE A 128 1.43 11.66 17.56
C ILE A 128 2.50 12.72 17.25
N SER A 129 3.77 12.34 17.30
CA SER A 129 4.87 13.23 16.96
C SER A 129 4.85 13.43 15.45
N GLY A 130 4.21 14.51 15.02
CA GLY A 130 4.10 14.86 13.60
C GLY A 130 3.32 16.12 13.29
N ALA A 131 2.71 16.79 14.29
CA ALA A 131 2.14 18.11 14.11
C ALA A 131 3.22 19.19 14.27
N TYR A 132 3.87 19.57 13.16
CA TYR A 132 4.43 20.90 12.94
C TYR A 132 4.18 21.34 11.50
#